data_AF-A0A9P1C9H1-F1
#
_entry.id   AF-A0A9P1C9H1-F1
#
_cell.length_a   1.000
_cell.length_b   1.000
_cell.length_c   1.000
_cell.angle_alpha   90.00
_cell.angle_beta   90.00
_cell.angle_gamma   90.00
#
_symmetry.space_group_name_H-M   'P 1'
#
loop_
_entity.id
_entity.type
_entity.pdbx_description
1 polymer ?
#
loop_
_entity_poly.entity_id
_entity_poly.type
_entity_poly.pdbx_seq_one_letter_code
_entity_poly.pdbx_strand_id
1 'polypeptide(L)'
;NGALESDRIKAVETGGCPHAAIREDISSNLAACEALTEQHDGVQLIICESGGDNLAANFSRELADYTIYVIDVAGGDKVPRKGGPGITQSDLLIINKVDLAPAVGADLDVMDRDAKKMRGTGPTIFAAVKHDQGVREIAGHILSAWELATGGAASGNAA
;
A
#
# COMPACT_ATOMS: atom_id res chain seq x y z
N ASN A 1 -15.07 -7.91 -7.72
CA ASN A 1 -15.08 -8.96 -6.66
C ASN A 1 -14.74 -10.29 -7.31
N GLY A 2 -13.85 -11.08 -6.70
CA GLY A 2 -13.35 -12.34 -7.27
C GLY A 2 -11.93 -12.27 -7.84
N ALA A 3 -11.07 -11.39 -7.32
CA ALA A 3 -9.66 -11.36 -7.72
C ALA A 3 -8.86 -12.56 -7.14
N LEU A 4 -9.31 -13.10 -6.00
CA LEU A 4 -8.74 -14.27 -5.33
C LEU A 4 -9.86 -15.19 -4.85
N GLU A 5 -9.57 -16.48 -4.79
CA GLU A 5 -10.41 -17.48 -4.12
C GLU A 5 -10.54 -17.16 -2.63
N SER A 6 -11.67 -17.51 -2.01
CA SER A 6 -11.95 -17.12 -0.63
C SER A 6 -10.98 -17.70 0.39
N ASP A 7 -10.41 -18.86 0.11
CA ASP A 7 -9.41 -19.53 0.96
C ASP A 7 -8.02 -18.89 0.88
N ARG A 8 -7.82 -17.93 -0.04
CA ARG A 8 -6.62 -17.08 -0.15
C ARG A 8 -6.77 -15.74 0.58
N ILE A 9 -7.89 -15.51 1.27
CA ILE A 9 -8.17 -14.29 2.01
C ILE A 9 -8.38 -14.63 3.48
N LYS A 10 -7.53 -14.07 4.35
CA LYS A 10 -7.62 -14.25 5.80
C LYS A 10 -7.93 -12.92 6.48
N ALA A 11 -9.05 -12.85 7.19
CA ALA A 11 -9.36 -11.73 8.05
C ALA A 11 -8.67 -11.88 9.41
N VAL A 12 -8.13 -10.78 9.93
CA VAL A 12 -7.53 -10.69 11.26
C VAL A 12 -8.25 -9.57 12.03
N GLU A 13 -8.86 -9.93 13.16
CA GLU A 13 -9.52 -8.95 14.04
C GLU A 13 -8.49 -8.38 15.02
N THR A 14 -8.39 -7.04 15.08
CA THR A 14 -7.31 -6.34 15.79
C THR A 14 -7.71 -5.83 17.19
N GLY A 15 -8.93 -6.12 17.64
CA GLY A 15 -9.40 -5.73 18.99
C GLY A 15 -9.54 -4.21 19.21
N GLY A 16 -9.52 -3.39 18.15
CA GLY A 16 -9.84 -1.95 18.21
C GLY A 16 -8.66 -0.98 18.03
N CYS A 17 -7.41 -1.47 17.98
CA CYS A 17 -6.23 -0.63 17.75
C CYS A 17 -5.48 -1.05 16.48
N PRO A 18 -5.94 -0.63 15.27
CA PRO A 18 -5.38 -1.09 14.01
C PRO A 18 -3.88 -0.78 13.84
N HIS A 19 -3.37 0.38 14.28
CA HIS A 19 -1.94 0.67 14.25
C HIS A 19 -1.10 -0.29 15.11
N ALA A 20 -1.59 -0.71 16.28
CA ALA A 20 -0.85 -1.61 17.16
C ALA A 20 -0.65 -2.96 16.47
N ALA A 21 -1.69 -3.46 15.81
CA ALA A 21 -1.69 -4.75 15.12
C ALA A 21 -0.72 -4.82 13.93
N ILE A 22 -0.35 -3.68 13.35
CA ILE A 22 0.58 -3.62 12.20
C ILE A 22 1.98 -3.12 12.58
N ARG A 23 2.19 -2.68 13.83
CA ARG A 23 3.45 -2.02 14.24
C ARG A 23 4.02 -2.53 15.56
N GLU A 24 3.22 -2.59 16.61
CA GLU A 24 3.68 -2.83 17.98
C GLU A 24 3.56 -4.30 18.37
N ASP A 25 2.43 -4.92 18.04
CA ASP A 25 2.21 -6.36 18.18
C ASP A 25 1.68 -6.89 16.84
N ILE A 26 2.62 -7.36 16.02
CA ILE A 26 2.33 -7.89 14.69
C ILE A 26 1.97 -9.38 14.70
N SER A 27 1.95 -10.02 15.87
CA SER A 27 1.91 -11.48 16.00
C SER A 27 0.71 -12.11 15.28
N SER A 28 -0.47 -11.50 15.40
CA SER A 28 -1.68 -12.02 14.76
C SER A 28 -1.65 -11.90 13.24
N ASN A 29 -1.07 -10.82 12.70
CA ASN A 29 -0.92 -10.63 11.27
C ASN A 29 0.17 -11.53 10.70
N LEU A 30 1.30 -11.67 11.40
CA LEU A 30 2.40 -12.53 10.99
C LEU A 30 1.94 -14.01 10.94
N ALA A 31 1.23 -14.47 11.97
CA ALA A 31 0.65 -15.82 11.99
C ALA A 31 -0.34 -16.06 10.84
N ALA A 32 -1.10 -15.03 10.43
CA ALA A 32 -1.99 -15.12 9.27
C ALA A 32 -1.22 -15.23 7.95
N CYS A 33 -0.12 -14.48 7.80
CA CYS A 33 0.76 -14.58 6.64
C CYS A 33 1.43 -15.96 6.56
N GLU A 34 1.92 -16.49 7.68
CA GLU A 34 2.50 -17.83 7.77
C GLU A 34 1.47 -18.89 7.37
N ALA A 35 0.27 -18.85 7.94
CA ALA A 35 -0.80 -19.79 7.61
C ALA A 35 -1.20 -19.77 6.12
N LEU A 36 -1.29 -18.58 5.51
CA LEU A 36 -1.57 -18.46 4.08
C LEU A 36 -0.42 -19.03 3.21
N THR A 37 0.82 -18.88 3.66
CA THR A 37 1.99 -19.42 2.97
C THR A 37 2.05 -20.94 3.07
N GLU A 38 1.74 -21.50 4.24
CA GLU A 38 1.72 -22.96 4.48
C GLU A 38 0.55 -23.65 3.76
N GLN A 39 -0.61 -23.00 3.68
CA GLN A 39 -1.80 -23.57 3.07
C GLN A 39 -1.74 -23.62 1.54
N HIS A 40 -0.93 -22.75 0.91
CA HIS A 40 -0.92 -22.57 -0.54
C HIS A 40 0.50 -22.67 -1.11
N ASP A 41 0.73 -23.67 -1.95
CA ASP A 41 1.99 -23.79 -2.68
C ASP A 41 2.20 -22.62 -3.65
N GLY A 42 3.44 -22.16 -3.78
CA GLY A 42 3.85 -21.17 -4.78
C GLY A 42 3.42 -19.73 -4.48
N VAL A 43 3.11 -19.38 -3.23
CA VAL A 43 2.86 -17.99 -2.83
C VAL A 43 4.13 -17.15 -3.06
N GLN A 44 4.02 -16.14 -3.92
CA GLN A 44 5.12 -15.22 -4.25
C GLN A 44 4.99 -13.86 -3.56
N LEU A 45 3.77 -13.47 -3.21
CA LEU A 45 3.43 -12.18 -2.61
C LEU A 45 2.23 -12.36 -1.68
N ILE A 46 2.26 -11.70 -0.52
CA ILE A 46 1.10 -11.53 0.37
C ILE A 46 0.80 -10.04 0.49
N ILE A 47 -0.47 -9.66 0.35
CA ILE A 47 -0.93 -8.29 0.56
C ILE A 47 -1.58 -8.22 1.95
N CYS A 48 -1.01 -7.41 2.84
CA CYS A 48 -1.58 -7.12 4.15
C CYS A 48 -2.25 -5.73 4.12
N GLU A 49 -3.58 -5.70 4.24
CA GLU A 49 -4.35 -4.47 4.36
C GLU A 49 -4.56 -4.12 5.84
N SER A 50 -4.23 -2.89 6.23
CA SER A 50 -4.52 -2.42 7.59
C SER A 50 -6.01 -2.09 7.75
N GLY A 51 -6.52 -2.10 8.98
CA GLY A 51 -7.93 -1.75 9.26
C GLY A 51 -8.33 -0.28 9.04
N GLY A 52 -7.46 0.52 8.42
CA GLY A 52 -7.60 1.97 8.31
C GLY A 52 -7.20 2.70 9.60
N ASP A 53 -6.42 3.77 9.47
CA ASP A 53 -5.99 4.60 10.59
C ASP A 53 -5.60 6.01 10.09
N ASN A 54 -5.05 6.84 10.96
CA ASN A 54 -4.61 8.20 10.68
C ASN A 54 -3.18 8.25 10.08
N LEU A 55 -2.68 9.46 9.84
CA LEU A 55 -1.38 9.73 9.19
C LEU A 55 -0.16 9.23 9.98
N ALA A 56 -0.32 8.87 11.24
CA ALA A 56 0.73 8.31 12.09
C ALA A 56 0.92 6.78 11.91
N ALA A 57 -0.01 6.11 11.23
CA ALA A 57 0.09 4.67 11.02
C ALA A 57 1.18 4.31 10.00
N ASN A 58 1.97 3.31 10.36
CA ASN A 58 3.03 2.76 9.53
C ASN A 58 3.24 1.30 9.92
N PHE A 59 3.50 0.45 8.94
CA PHE A 59 3.80 -0.96 9.18
C PHE A 59 5.18 -1.13 9.84
N SER A 60 5.31 -2.12 10.72
CA SER A 60 6.61 -2.64 11.13
C SER A 60 7.33 -3.23 9.92
N ARG A 61 8.64 -2.98 9.82
CA ARG A 61 9.50 -3.63 8.82
C ARG A 61 9.66 -5.14 9.06
N GLU A 62 9.28 -5.64 10.25
CA GLU A 62 9.20 -7.07 10.53
C GLU A 62 7.93 -7.72 9.94
N LEU A 63 6.92 -6.93 9.59
CA LEU A 63 5.67 -7.43 8.99
C LEU A 63 5.60 -7.17 7.47
N ALA A 64 6.14 -6.05 7.00
CA ALA A 64 6.05 -5.65 5.60
C ALA A 64 7.41 -5.27 5.00
N ASP A 65 7.81 -6.01 3.96
CA ASP A 65 9.01 -5.72 3.17
C ASP A 65 8.85 -4.44 2.35
N TYR A 66 7.64 -4.23 1.81
CA TYR A 66 7.28 -3.09 0.97
C TYR A 66 5.95 -2.49 1.44
N THR A 67 5.93 -1.17 1.60
CA THR A 67 4.80 -0.45 2.21
C THR A 67 4.19 0.54 1.22
N ILE A 68 2.87 0.43 1.04
CA ILE A 68 2.07 1.33 0.22
C ILE A 68 1.17 2.14 1.14
N TYR A 69 1.26 3.45 1.07
CA TYR A 69 0.38 4.34 1.82
C TYR A 69 -0.63 4.99 0.88
N VAL A 70 -1.91 4.87 1.19
CA VAL A 70 -3.00 5.36 0.33
C VAL A 70 -3.74 6.48 1.04
N ILE A 71 -3.74 7.66 0.43
CA ILE A 71 -4.64 8.76 0.80
C ILE A 71 -5.60 9.03 -0.36
N ASP A 72 -6.67 9.78 -0.11
CA ASP A 72 -7.58 10.20 -1.19
C ASP A 72 -7.82 11.71 -1.21
N VAL A 73 -8.15 12.19 -2.40
CA VAL A 73 -8.37 13.62 -2.67
C VAL A 73 -9.52 14.21 -1.85
N ALA A 74 -10.55 13.42 -1.53
CA ALA A 74 -11.66 13.89 -0.70
C ALA A 74 -11.26 14.12 0.76
N GLY A 75 -10.12 13.57 1.21
CA GLY A 75 -9.49 13.92 2.49
C GLY A 75 -8.92 15.36 2.55
N GLY A 76 -8.77 16.02 1.40
CA GLY A 76 -8.32 17.41 1.26
C GLY A 76 -6.92 17.56 0.65
N ASP A 77 -6.74 18.61 -0.16
CA ASP A 77 -5.50 18.93 -0.89
C ASP A 77 -4.28 19.20 0.01
N LYS A 78 -4.52 19.56 1.28
CA LYS A 78 -3.49 19.80 2.30
C LYS A 78 -3.03 18.54 3.02
N VAL A 79 -3.63 17.37 2.77
CA VAL A 79 -3.27 16.12 3.46
C VAL A 79 -1.78 15.78 3.28
N PRO A 80 -1.19 15.83 2.07
CA PRO A 80 0.24 15.55 1.88
C PRO A 80 1.16 16.35 2.82
N ARG A 81 0.85 17.62 3.04
CA ARG A 81 1.70 18.53 3.85
C ARG A 81 1.68 18.23 5.34
N LYS A 82 0.67 17.49 5.82
CA LYS A 82 0.60 17.07 7.23
C LYS A 82 1.70 16.06 7.56
N GLY A 83 2.26 15.39 6.55
CA GLY A 83 3.33 14.41 6.73
C GLY A 83 2.85 13.21 7.53
N GLY A 84 3.69 12.75 8.46
CA GLY A 84 3.53 11.48 9.16
C GLY A 84 4.29 10.35 8.44
N PRO A 85 4.63 9.27 9.15
CA PRO A 85 5.47 8.19 8.63
C PRO A 85 4.85 7.52 7.39
N GLY A 86 3.52 7.39 7.32
CA GLY A 86 2.87 6.90 6.10
C GLY A 86 3.15 7.79 4.89
N ILE A 87 3.18 9.11 5.07
CA ILE A 87 3.50 10.08 4.01
C ILE A 87 5.00 10.29 3.85
N THR A 88 5.89 10.04 4.80
CA THR A 88 7.32 10.34 4.63
C THR A 88 8.21 9.12 4.40
N GLN A 89 7.77 7.93 4.84
CA GLN A 89 8.62 6.74 4.95
C GLN A 89 8.10 5.52 4.19
N SER A 90 6.85 5.52 3.69
CA SER A 90 6.40 4.40 2.87
C SER A 90 7.21 4.30 1.58
N ASP A 91 7.21 3.12 0.97
CA ASP A 91 7.97 2.89 -0.26
C ASP A 91 7.22 3.44 -1.48
N LEU A 92 5.88 3.54 -1.40
CA LEU A 92 5.00 4.15 -2.40
C LEU A 92 3.85 4.94 -1.75
N LEU A 93 3.66 6.19 -2.17
CA LEU A 93 2.45 6.97 -1.86
C LEU A 93 1.45 6.89 -3.02
N ILE A 94 0.20 6.60 -2.72
CA ILE A 94 -0.91 6.70 -3.66
C ILE A 94 -1.84 7.83 -3.23
N ILE A 95 -2.13 8.75 -4.14
CA ILE A 95 -3.15 9.78 -4.01
C ILE A 95 -4.32 9.37 -4.91
N ASN A 96 -5.31 8.69 -4.33
CA ASN A 96 -6.41 8.08 -5.05
C ASN A 96 -7.63 9.02 -5.17
N LYS A 97 -8.58 8.65 -6.03
CA LYS A 97 -9.83 9.37 -6.30
C LYS A 97 -9.62 10.76 -6.90
N VAL A 98 -8.62 10.91 -7.79
CA VAL A 98 -8.31 12.20 -8.42
C VAL A 98 -9.44 12.77 -9.27
N ASP A 99 -10.35 11.89 -9.72
CA ASP A 99 -11.59 12.26 -10.40
C ASP A 99 -12.54 13.09 -9.52
N LEU A 100 -12.41 13.02 -8.19
CA LEU A 100 -13.22 13.81 -7.25
C LEU A 100 -12.70 15.22 -7.01
N ALA A 101 -11.50 15.58 -7.51
CA ALA A 101 -10.89 16.89 -7.23
C ALA A 101 -11.82 18.09 -7.52
N PRO A 102 -12.54 18.16 -8.66
CA PRO A 102 -13.46 19.27 -8.92
C PRO A 102 -14.65 19.31 -7.96
N ALA A 103 -15.11 18.14 -7.50
CA ALA A 103 -16.28 18.03 -6.63
C ALA A 103 -15.99 18.50 -5.19
N VAL A 104 -14.75 18.37 -4.75
CA VAL A 104 -14.32 18.76 -3.39
C VAL A 104 -13.48 20.04 -3.36
N GLY A 105 -13.24 20.66 -4.51
CA GLY A 105 -12.42 21.88 -4.63
C GLY A 105 -10.95 21.67 -4.28
N ALA A 106 -10.42 20.47 -4.52
CA ALA A 106 -9.03 20.14 -4.26
C ALA A 106 -8.13 20.48 -5.46
N ASP A 107 -6.94 20.99 -5.19
CA ASP A 107 -5.91 21.28 -6.18
C ASP A 107 -4.86 20.16 -6.20
N LEU A 108 -4.77 19.44 -7.33
CA LEU A 108 -3.83 18.33 -7.50
C LEU A 108 -2.37 18.79 -7.58
N ASP A 109 -2.11 20.01 -8.09
CA ASP A 109 -0.75 20.57 -8.16
C ASP A 109 -0.25 20.92 -6.75
N VAL A 110 -1.15 21.38 -5.87
CA VAL A 110 -0.84 21.56 -4.44
C VAL A 110 -0.48 20.23 -3.78
N MET A 111 -1.25 19.17 -4.05
CA MET A 111 -0.98 17.84 -3.51
C MET A 111 0.36 17.29 -3.99
N ASP A 112 0.68 17.43 -5.28
CA ASP A 112 1.93 16.94 -5.89
C ASP A 112 3.14 17.67 -5.30
N ARG A 113 3.09 19.00 -5.28
CA ARG A 113 4.14 19.83 -4.69
C ARG A 113 4.39 19.46 -3.22
N ASP A 114 3.32 19.33 -2.44
CA ASP A 114 3.43 19.06 -1.01
C ASP A 114 3.90 17.61 -0.76
N ALA A 115 3.48 16.63 -1.55
CA ALA A 115 4.00 15.26 -1.48
C ALA A 115 5.50 15.19 -1.79
N LYS A 116 5.95 15.82 -2.88
CA LYS A 116 7.38 15.93 -3.24
C LYS A 116 8.19 16.58 -2.13
N LYS A 117 7.67 17.64 -1.51
CA LYS A 117 8.33 18.30 -0.38
C LYS A 117 8.51 17.36 0.82
N MET A 118 7.50 16.54 1.13
CA MET A 118 7.54 15.64 2.30
C MET A 118 8.36 14.37 2.06
N ARG A 119 8.47 13.92 0.80
CA ARG A 119 9.02 12.60 0.44
C ARG A 119 10.31 12.64 -0.37
N GLY A 120 10.74 13.83 -0.80
CA GLY A 120 11.86 13.98 -1.72
C GLY A 120 11.60 13.24 -3.03
N THR A 121 12.43 12.25 -3.33
CA THR A 121 12.36 11.44 -4.56
C THR A 121 11.50 10.18 -4.42
N GLY A 122 10.85 9.96 -3.27
CA GLY A 122 9.96 8.81 -3.07
C GLY A 122 8.79 8.83 -4.06
N PRO A 123 8.43 7.68 -4.69
CA PRO A 123 7.41 7.66 -5.73
C PRO A 123 6.03 8.01 -5.17
N THR A 124 5.29 8.81 -5.93
CA THR A 124 3.91 9.21 -5.63
C THR A 124 3.07 9.05 -6.89
N ILE A 125 2.01 8.26 -6.83
CA ILE A 125 1.11 7.99 -7.96
C ILE A 125 -0.26 8.60 -7.71
N PHE A 126 -0.71 9.41 -8.67
CA PHE A 126 -2.06 9.94 -8.72
C PHE A 126 -2.97 8.96 -9.46
N ALA A 127 -4.02 8.49 -8.78
CA ALA A 127 -4.85 7.40 -9.28
C ALA A 127 -6.35 7.72 -9.21
N ALA A 128 -7.10 7.15 -10.14
CA ALA A 128 -8.54 7.00 -10.02
C ALA A 128 -8.85 5.53 -10.30
N VAL A 129 -8.69 4.69 -9.28
CA VAL A 129 -8.75 3.22 -9.41
C VAL A 129 -10.10 2.76 -9.99
N LYS A 130 -11.20 3.48 -9.71
CA LYS A 130 -12.52 3.19 -10.28
C LYS A 130 -12.57 3.31 -11.81
N HIS A 131 -11.65 4.08 -12.38
CA HIS A 131 -11.51 4.31 -13.83
C HIS A 131 -10.24 3.66 -14.40
N ASP A 132 -9.63 2.71 -13.67
CA ASP A 132 -8.39 2.01 -14.04
C ASP A 132 -7.16 2.94 -14.23
N GLN A 133 -7.25 4.20 -13.79
CA GLN A 133 -6.16 5.16 -13.89
C GLN A 133 -5.13 4.93 -12.78
N GLY A 134 -3.87 4.73 -13.18
CA GLY A 134 -2.72 4.54 -12.28
C GLY A 134 -2.52 3.09 -11.80
N VAL A 135 -3.47 2.19 -12.04
CA VAL A 135 -3.43 0.80 -11.55
C VAL A 135 -2.23 0.03 -12.09
N ARG A 136 -1.96 0.13 -13.40
CA ARG A 136 -0.80 -0.54 -14.03
C ARG A 136 0.53 -0.01 -13.48
N GLU A 137 0.62 1.28 -13.21
CA GLU A 137 1.84 1.90 -12.66
C GLU A 137 2.09 1.45 -11.21
N ILE A 138 1.03 1.44 -10.39
CA ILE A 138 1.08 0.90 -9.01
C ILE A 138 1.54 -0.56 -9.03
N ALA A 139 0.94 -1.40 -9.88
CA ALA A 139 1.33 -2.81 -10.00
C ALA A 139 2.80 -2.95 -10.45
N GLY A 140 3.26 -2.09 -11.37
CA GLY A 140 4.66 -2.05 -11.79
C GLY A 140 5.62 -1.80 -10.63
N HIS A 141 5.32 -0.82 -9.75
CA HIS A 141 6.13 -0.58 -8.55
C HIS A 141 6.21 -1.79 -7.62
N ILE A 142 5.09 -2.50 -7.40
CA ILE A 142 5.04 -3.70 -6.56
C ILE A 142 5.89 -4.81 -7.18
N LEU A 143 5.71 -5.08 -8.48
CA LEU A 143 6.45 -6.13 -9.18
C LEU A 143 7.94 -5.83 -9.24
N SER A 144 8.33 -4.58 -9.50
CA SER A 144 9.74 -4.19 -9.48
C SER A 144 10.36 -4.33 -8.08
N ALA A 145 9.63 -3.99 -7.01
CA ALA A 145 10.12 -4.23 -5.64
C ALA A 145 10.30 -5.72 -5.35
N TRP A 146 9.34 -6.56 -5.78
CA TRP A 146 9.42 -8.01 -5.66
C TRP A 146 10.61 -8.60 -6.44
N GLU A 147 10.83 -8.16 -7.69
CA GLU A 147 11.98 -8.59 -8.50
C GLU A 147 13.31 -8.22 -7.85
N LEU A 148 13.42 -6.99 -7.32
CA LEU A 148 14.63 -6.54 -6.62
C LEU A 148 14.90 -7.35 -5.34
N ALA A 149 13.85 -7.68 -4.58
CA ALA A 149 13.97 -8.43 -3.33
C ALA A 149 14.32 -9.91 -3.57
N THR A 150 13.80 -10.50 -4.65
CA THR A 150 13.95 -11.95 -4.95
C THR A 150 15.04 -12.26 -5.97
N GLY A 151 15.63 -11.24 -6.60
CA GLY A 151 16.58 -11.39 -7.70
C GLY A 151 15.93 -11.68 -9.06
N GLY A 152 14.59 -11.70 -9.14
CA GLY A 152 13.81 -12.05 -10.32
C GLY A 152 14.00 -13.51 -10.73
N ALA A 153 12.96 -14.15 -11.27
CA ALA A 153 13.07 -15.48 -11.85
C ALA A 153 13.92 -15.45 -13.15
N ALA A 154 15.25 -15.34 -13.01
CA ALA A 154 16.20 -15.73 -14.04
C ALA A 154 16.29 -17.27 -14.07
N SER A 155 15.18 -17.95 -14.34
CA SER A 155 15.11 -19.34 -14.84
C SER A 155 13.64 -19.81 -14.91
N GLY A 156 13.05 -19.84 -16.11
CA GLY A 156 11.71 -20.41 -16.24
C GLY A 156 10.95 -20.17 -17.55
N ASN A 157 11.61 -20.33 -18.70
CA ASN A 157 11.07 -20.98 -19.92
C ASN A 157 11.93 -20.60 -21.13
N ALA A 158 13.04 -21.30 -21.28
CA ALA A 158 13.56 -21.67 -22.58
C ALA A 158 13.47 -23.20 -22.66
N ALA A 159 12.37 -23.69 -23.24
CA ALA A 159 12.22 -25.03 -23.78
C ALA A 159 11.31 -24.92 -25.01
#